data_AF-A0A932H2Z7-F1
#
_entry.id   AF-A0A932H2Z7-F1
#
_cell.length_a   1.000
_cell.length_b   1.000
_cell.length_c   1.000
_cell.angle_alpha   90.00
_cell.angle_beta   90.00
_cell.angle_gamma   90.00
#
_symmetry.space_group_name_H-M   'P 1'
#
loop_
_entity.id
_entity.type
_entity.pdbx_description
1 polymer ?
#
loop_
_entity_poly.entity_id
_entity_poly.type
_entity_poly.pdbx_seq_one_letter_code
_entity_poly.pdbx_strand_id
1 'polypeptide(L)'
;MSEPDWSKYEAVAGKRWGYYRPRFEKFARGGWLSWNRAAFFGTFAWLSYRRLHAWSWAYFFVSTPFLLSVLLFAVPGDTCEQALDPVPTRIITGTLLSLVALGWIVPPLLANRLYFDHVRAMAAKAEPVAGTGAFIGPLALQAVTLIVTIMVVPGIAHYVYRSMVSEGISLAGAAKTPVQEYLKERNRLPAKIEEVAGNTSGKYVGRLVLEADGTIRAIFGERGKKLSGRSVMLTPVKKDGNIVEWVCRSADLPATCLPASCR
;
A
#
# COMPACT_ATOMS: atom_id res chain seq x y z
N MET A 1 20.98 46.19 13.51
CA MET A 1 20.38 45.11 14.32
C MET A 1 21.11 45.13 15.65
N SER A 2 20.43 45.46 16.74
CA SER A 2 21.02 45.35 18.08
C SER A 2 21.43 43.91 18.34
N GLU A 3 22.60 43.73 18.95
CA GLU A 3 23.10 42.40 19.30
C GLU A 3 22.12 41.75 20.29
N PRO A 4 21.72 40.47 20.09
CA PRO A 4 20.80 39.80 21.01
C PRO A 4 21.42 39.70 22.40
N ASP A 5 20.69 40.11 23.43
CA ASP A 5 21.12 39.96 24.83
C ASP A 5 21.03 38.48 25.24
N TRP A 6 22.15 37.75 25.05
CA TRP A 6 22.26 36.31 25.27
C TRP A 6 22.01 35.87 26.71
N SER A 7 22.13 36.77 27.69
CA SER A 7 21.90 36.46 29.11
C SER A 7 20.45 36.02 29.37
N LYS A 8 19.48 36.66 28.70
CA LYS A 8 18.06 36.32 28.77
C LYS A 8 17.74 34.96 28.14
N TYR A 9 18.46 34.59 27.08
CA TYR A 9 18.29 33.30 26.41
C TYR A 9 18.87 32.17 27.25
N GLU A 10 19.98 32.40 27.94
CA GLU A 10 20.59 31.45 28.87
C GLU A 10 19.65 31.13 30.05
N ALA A 11 19.00 32.14 30.63
CA ALA A 11 18.04 31.96 31.71
C ALA A 11 16.85 31.07 31.31
N VAL A 12 16.39 31.16 30.06
CA VAL A 12 15.26 30.37 29.54
C VAL A 12 15.70 28.98 29.05
N ALA A 13 16.88 28.86 28.43
CA ALA A 13 17.40 27.60 27.91
C ALA A 13 18.00 26.69 28.99
N GLY A 14 18.40 27.28 30.13
CA GLY A 14 18.86 26.59 31.32
C GLY A 14 20.13 25.75 31.10
N LYS A 15 20.22 24.62 31.81
CA LYS A 15 21.44 23.78 31.92
C LYS A 15 22.03 23.29 30.59
N ARG A 16 21.27 23.32 29.48
CA ARG A 16 21.75 22.91 28.14
C ARG A 16 22.20 24.07 27.26
N TRP A 17 22.42 25.25 27.84
CA TRP A 17 22.78 26.46 27.09
C TRP A 17 24.01 26.27 26.18
N GLY A 18 25.07 25.61 26.65
CA GLY A 18 26.27 25.34 25.84
C GLY A 18 26.00 24.57 24.54
N TYR A 19 24.93 23.76 24.50
CA TYR A 19 24.48 23.10 23.28
C TYR A 19 23.74 24.06 22.33
N TYR A 20 22.90 24.96 22.86
CA TYR A 20 22.04 25.82 22.04
C TYR A 20 22.74 27.09 21.54
N ARG A 21 23.66 27.66 22.32
CA ARG A 21 24.37 28.90 22.01
C ARG A 21 24.91 28.98 20.56
N PRO A 22 25.78 28.07 20.08
CA PRO A 22 26.33 28.18 18.73
C PRO A 22 25.27 28.04 17.63
N ARG A 23 24.16 27.33 17.92
CA ARG A 23 23.04 27.16 16.98
C ARG A 23 22.20 28.42 16.91
N PHE A 24 21.95 29.07 18.04
CA PHE A 24 21.19 30.31 18.11
C PHE A 24 21.96 31.47 17.47
N GLU A 25 23.27 31.55 17.67
CA GLU A 25 24.15 32.50 16.96
C GLU A 25 24.12 32.28 15.44
N LYS A 26 24.05 31.02 14.98
CA LYS A 26 23.87 30.71 13.55
C LYS A 26 22.52 31.22 13.03
N PHE A 27 21.45 31.08 13.80
CA PHE A 27 20.11 31.54 13.40
C PHE A 27 19.96 33.07 13.45
N ALA A 28 20.60 33.74 14.40
CA ALA A 28 20.67 35.19 14.48
C ALA A 28 21.38 35.80 13.26
N ARG A 29 22.35 35.08 12.68
CA ARG A 29 23.06 35.45 11.43
C ARG A 29 22.31 35.07 10.13
N GLY A 30 21.05 34.62 10.22
CA GLY A 30 20.24 34.26 9.06
C GLY A 30 20.27 32.79 8.66
N GLY A 31 20.90 31.92 9.45
CA GLY A 31 20.79 30.47 9.25
C GLY A 31 19.38 29.94 9.57
N TRP A 32 19.00 28.82 8.94
CA TRP A 32 17.67 28.22 9.13
C TRP A 32 17.70 26.73 9.52
N LEU A 33 18.71 25.98 9.10
CA LEU A 33 18.84 24.54 9.37
C LEU A 33 19.89 24.20 10.42
N SER A 34 19.55 23.26 11.30
CA SER A 34 20.53 22.56 12.13
C SER A 34 20.01 21.20 12.59
N TRP A 35 20.88 20.20 12.63
CA TRP A 35 20.50 18.87 13.09
C TRP A 35 20.27 18.82 14.62
N ASN A 36 19.17 18.20 15.04
CA ASN A 36 18.85 17.91 16.43
C ASN A 36 18.65 16.40 16.64
N ARG A 37 19.64 15.76 17.25
CA ARG A 37 19.63 14.32 17.54
C ARG A 37 18.49 13.90 18.47
N ALA A 38 18.17 14.73 19.46
CA ALA A 38 17.12 14.40 20.42
C ALA A 38 15.71 14.52 19.81
N ALA A 39 15.51 15.45 18.88
CA ALA A 39 14.28 15.53 18.12
C ALA A 39 14.15 14.36 17.14
N PHE A 40 15.23 13.89 16.52
CA PHE A 40 15.18 12.76 15.57
C PHE A 40 14.58 11.48 16.19
N PHE A 41 14.99 11.11 17.40
CA PHE A 41 14.49 9.91 18.08
C PHE A 41 13.13 10.09 18.77
N GLY A 42 12.60 11.31 18.84
CA GLY A 42 11.40 11.58 19.62
C GLY A 42 10.85 12.98 19.42
N THR A 43 10.53 13.37 18.17
CA THR A 43 10.09 14.73 17.81
C THR A 43 8.91 15.19 18.67
N PHE A 44 7.88 14.35 18.80
CA PHE A 44 6.69 14.65 19.61
C PHE A 44 7.03 14.89 21.08
N ALA A 45 7.73 13.95 21.72
CA ALA A 45 8.15 14.07 23.12
C ALA A 45 9.07 15.29 23.34
N TRP A 46 9.97 15.55 22.39
CA TRP A 46 10.91 16.66 22.43
C TRP A 46 10.22 18.03 22.36
N LEU A 47 9.20 18.18 21.51
CA LEU A 47 8.39 19.40 21.37
C LEU A 47 7.48 19.61 22.58
N SER A 48 6.76 18.57 23.00
CA SER A 48 5.89 18.61 24.18
C SER A 48 6.65 18.99 25.46
N TYR A 49 7.84 18.42 25.67
CA TYR A 49 8.69 18.73 26.83
C TYR A 49 9.09 20.21 26.91
N ARG A 50 9.24 20.88 25.76
CA ARG A 50 9.62 22.31 25.66
C ARG A 50 8.42 23.25 25.61
N ARG A 51 7.22 22.74 25.92
CA ARG A 51 5.95 23.49 25.86
C ARG A 51 5.59 24.01 24.47
N LEU A 52 6.16 23.42 23.42
CA LEU A 52 5.82 23.69 22.01
C LEU A 52 4.62 22.82 21.58
N HIS A 53 3.50 22.89 22.33
CA HIS A 53 2.37 21.98 22.15
C HIS A 53 1.71 22.10 20.76
N ALA A 54 1.60 23.31 20.21
CA ALA A 54 1.04 23.53 18.87
C ALA A 54 1.84 22.78 17.79
N TRP A 55 3.17 22.89 17.82
CA TRP A 55 4.06 22.18 16.89
C TRP A 55 4.09 20.68 17.14
N SER A 56 3.96 20.26 18.41
CA SER A 56 3.89 18.84 18.78
C SER A 56 2.66 18.16 18.17
N TRP A 57 1.49 18.78 18.31
CA TRP A 57 0.26 18.27 17.71
C TRP A 57 0.29 18.32 16.19
N ALA A 58 0.79 19.41 15.59
CA ALA A 58 0.96 19.49 14.14
C ALA A 58 1.81 18.32 13.60
N TYR A 59 2.95 18.02 14.26
CA TYR A 59 3.77 16.87 13.90
C TYR A 59 3.02 15.54 14.06
N PHE A 60 2.29 15.34 15.17
CA PHE A 60 1.55 14.11 15.42
C PHE A 60 0.48 13.86 14.35
N PHE A 61 -0.31 14.88 13.99
CA PHE A 61 -1.37 14.76 12.98
C PHE A 61 -0.84 14.59 11.56
N VAL A 62 0.34 15.13 11.25
CA VAL A 62 0.98 14.91 9.95
C VAL A 62 1.60 13.51 9.91
N SER A 63 2.39 13.13 10.91
CA SER A 63 3.15 11.87 10.90
C SER A 63 2.30 10.61 11.10
N THR A 64 1.22 10.67 11.89
CA THR A 64 0.42 9.48 12.22
C THR A 64 -0.29 8.87 11.01
N PRO A 65 -0.97 9.64 10.12
CA PRO A 65 -1.53 9.10 8.88
C PRO A 65 -0.46 8.53 7.93
N PHE A 66 0.72 9.14 7.87
CA PHE A 66 1.84 8.64 7.06
C PHE A 66 2.40 7.31 7.58
N LEU A 67 2.57 7.17 8.89
CA LEU A 67 2.99 5.90 9.51
C LEU A 67 1.91 4.83 9.38
N LEU A 68 0.65 5.19 9.55
CA LEU A 68 -0.48 4.28 9.45
C LEU A 68 -0.69 3.78 8.01
N SER A 69 -0.55 4.67 7.03
CA SER A 69 -0.58 4.27 5.62
C SER A 69 0.58 3.34 5.26
N VAL A 70 1.80 3.57 5.74
CA VAL A 70 2.90 2.60 5.57
C VAL A 70 2.52 1.24 6.14
N LEU A 71 1.88 1.19 7.31
CA LEU A 71 1.40 -0.07 7.90
C LEU A 71 0.36 -0.76 7.00
N LEU A 72 -0.57 -0.01 6.42
CA LEU A 72 -1.59 -0.53 5.51
C LEU A 72 -1.01 -1.02 4.17
N PHE A 73 0.00 -0.35 3.63
CA PHE A 73 0.68 -0.75 2.39
C PHE A 73 1.80 -1.78 2.59
N ALA A 74 2.28 -1.97 3.83
CA ALA A 74 3.22 -3.02 4.21
C ALA A 74 2.53 -4.39 4.40
N VAL A 75 1.19 -4.42 4.48
CA VAL A 75 0.45 -5.68 4.34
C VAL A 75 0.71 -6.19 2.92
N PRO A 76 1.21 -7.43 2.75
CA PRO A 76 1.40 -7.99 1.42
C PRO A 76 0.05 -8.02 0.72
N GLY A 77 -0.15 -7.11 -0.23
CA GLY A 77 -1.33 -7.10 -1.07
C GLY A 77 -1.46 -8.40 -1.85
N ASP A 78 -2.60 -8.60 -2.49
CA ASP A 78 -2.85 -9.72 -3.40
C ASP A 78 -1.69 -9.91 -4.38
N THR A 79 -0.88 -10.95 -4.15
CA THR A 79 0.27 -11.31 -5.01
C THR A 79 -0.15 -11.55 -6.46
N CYS A 80 -1.42 -11.89 -6.70
CA CYS A 80 -2.02 -11.95 -8.02
C CYS A 80 -2.23 -10.54 -8.61
N GLU A 81 -2.86 -9.63 -7.87
CA GLU A 81 -3.13 -8.27 -8.35
C GLU A 81 -1.85 -7.46 -8.59
N GLN A 82 -0.87 -7.59 -7.69
CA GLN A 82 0.45 -6.98 -7.85
C GLN A 82 1.20 -7.51 -9.08
N ALA A 83 0.97 -8.77 -9.46
CA ALA A 83 1.56 -9.36 -10.66
C ALA A 83 0.82 -8.97 -11.94
N LEU A 84 -0.48 -8.65 -11.86
CA LEU A 84 -1.28 -8.18 -12.98
C LEU A 84 -1.01 -6.71 -13.34
N ASP A 85 -0.64 -5.86 -12.36
CA ASP A 85 -0.26 -4.44 -12.54
C ASP A 85 0.91 -4.02 -11.63
N PRO A 86 2.17 -4.24 -12.04
CA PRO A 86 3.33 -3.97 -11.18
C PRO A 86 3.69 -2.48 -11.03
N VAL A 87 3.23 -1.61 -11.93
CA VAL A 87 3.65 -0.19 -12.01
C VAL A 87 2.94 0.74 -11.01
N PRO A 88 1.59 0.78 -10.92
CA PRO A 88 0.93 1.75 -10.04
C PRO A 88 1.21 1.49 -8.56
N THR A 89 1.30 0.23 -8.15
CA THR A 89 1.57 -0.13 -6.74
C THR A 89 2.97 0.30 -6.31
N ARG A 90 4.01 0.11 -7.14
CA ARG A 90 5.39 0.50 -6.81
C ARG A 90 5.56 2.02 -6.69
N ILE A 91 4.92 2.79 -7.56
CA ILE A 91 4.98 4.26 -7.52
C ILE A 91 4.29 4.79 -6.27
N ILE A 92 3.11 4.27 -5.92
CA ILE A 92 2.37 4.68 -4.71
C ILE A 92 3.18 4.36 -3.46
N THR A 93 3.70 3.14 -3.33
CA THR A 93 4.52 2.75 -2.18
C THR A 93 5.81 3.56 -2.07
N GLY A 94 6.51 3.81 -3.18
CA GLY A 94 7.73 4.62 -3.19
C GLY A 94 7.48 6.09 -2.82
N THR A 95 6.39 6.67 -3.32
CA THR A 95 5.98 8.04 -2.99
C THR A 95 5.63 8.17 -1.50
N LEU A 96 4.90 7.18 -0.97
CA LEU A 96 4.51 7.16 0.44
C LEU A 96 5.72 7.05 1.37
N LEU A 97 6.66 6.14 1.07
CA LEU A 97 7.91 5.99 1.83
C LEU A 97 8.75 7.27 1.80
N SER A 98 8.79 7.96 0.66
CA SER A 98 9.48 9.24 0.52
C SER A 98 8.86 10.32 1.41
N LEU A 99 7.52 10.40 1.48
CA LEU A 99 6.81 11.34 2.35
C LEU A 99 7.02 11.04 3.84
N VAL A 100 7.06 9.75 4.21
CA VAL A 100 7.36 9.32 5.59
C VAL A 100 8.80 9.68 5.97
N ALA A 101 9.75 9.42 5.07
CA ALA A 101 11.16 9.79 5.27
C ALA A 101 11.30 11.31 5.44
N LEU A 102 10.62 12.12 4.63
CA LEU A 102 10.58 13.57 4.79
C LEU A 102 9.94 13.98 6.14
N GLY A 103 8.83 13.34 6.53
CA GLY A 103 8.17 13.56 7.82
C GLY A 103 9.06 13.23 9.02
N TRP A 104 10.05 12.34 8.89
CA TRP A 104 10.98 11.98 9.96
C TRP A 104 12.29 12.80 9.94
N ILE A 105 12.75 13.24 8.76
CA ILE A 105 14.00 14.00 8.58
C ILE A 105 13.82 15.50 8.73
N VAL A 106 12.70 16.07 8.27
CA VAL A 106 12.46 17.53 8.30
C VAL A 106 12.31 18.08 9.72
N PRO A 107 11.55 17.44 10.64
CA PRO A 107 11.41 17.97 12.00
C PRO A 107 12.71 18.10 12.80
N PRO A 108 13.64 17.13 12.83
CA PRO A 108 14.92 17.30 13.54
C PRO A 108 15.82 18.38 12.93
N LEU A 109 15.64 18.70 11.64
CA LEU A 109 16.34 19.80 10.98
C LEU A 109 15.79 21.19 11.37
N LEU A 110 14.49 21.28 11.66
CA LEU A 110 13.80 22.53 12.05
C LEU A 110 13.65 22.70 13.57
N ALA A 111 13.81 21.64 14.36
CA ALA A 111 13.52 21.64 15.80
C ALA A 111 14.25 22.75 16.58
N ASN A 112 15.54 22.97 16.32
CA ASN A 112 16.29 24.02 17.00
C ASN A 112 15.85 25.43 16.58
N ARG A 113 15.38 25.59 15.33
CA ARG A 113 14.89 26.88 14.83
C ARG A 113 13.57 27.25 15.49
N LEU A 114 12.63 26.30 15.56
CA LEU A 114 11.36 26.48 16.29
C LEU A 114 11.59 26.83 17.76
N TYR A 115 12.57 26.17 18.38
CA TYR A 115 12.93 26.48 19.76
C TYR A 115 13.58 27.86 19.92
N PHE A 116 14.45 28.27 18.99
CA PHE A 116 15.03 29.61 18.98
C PHE A 116 13.95 30.70 18.89
N ASP A 117 13.01 30.58 17.95
CA ASP A 117 11.93 31.55 17.76
C ASP A 117 11.03 31.63 19.02
N HIS A 118 10.80 30.49 19.68
CA HIS A 118 10.06 30.43 20.94
C HIS A 118 10.79 31.11 22.11
N VAL A 119 12.08 30.82 22.30
CA VAL A 119 12.90 31.44 23.35
C VAL A 119 13.03 32.94 23.09
N ARG A 120 13.19 33.36 21.82
CA ARG A 120 13.18 34.77 21.42
C ARG A 120 11.87 35.46 21.80
N ALA A 121 10.74 34.82 21.54
CA ALA A 121 9.43 35.36 21.91
C ALA A 121 9.25 35.47 23.43
N MET A 122 9.78 34.53 24.22
CA MET A 122 9.77 34.63 25.70
C MET A 122 10.70 35.72 26.21
N ALA A 123 11.92 35.80 25.68
CA ALA A 123 12.91 36.79 26.07
C ALA A 123 12.45 38.23 25.73
N ALA A 124 11.66 38.40 24.67
CA ALA A 124 11.04 39.66 24.31
C ALA A 124 9.87 40.06 25.23
N LYS A 125 9.23 39.10 25.91
CA LYS A 125 7.99 39.34 26.66
C LYS A 125 8.17 39.72 28.13
N ALA A 126 9.31 39.42 28.77
CA ALA A 126 9.71 39.88 30.11
C ALA A 126 8.63 39.97 31.24
N GLU A 127 7.49 39.27 31.15
CA GLU A 127 6.49 39.06 32.21
C GLU A 127 5.89 37.63 32.10
N PRO A 128 5.42 37.01 33.21
CA PRO A 128 5.05 35.61 33.25
C PRO A 128 3.71 35.37 32.56
N VAL A 129 3.72 34.75 31.38
CA VAL A 129 2.48 34.42 30.67
C VAL A 129 1.95 33.07 31.17
N ALA A 130 0.91 33.15 32.01
CA ALA A 130 -0.07 32.09 32.22
C ALA A 130 -0.83 31.83 30.92
N GLY A 131 -1.14 30.56 30.63
CA GLY A 131 -1.86 30.17 29.42
C GLY A 131 -2.43 28.77 29.50
N THR A 132 -3.47 28.59 30.32
CA THR A 132 -4.42 27.47 30.26
C THR A 132 -5.38 27.71 29.09
N GLY A 133 -5.36 26.82 28.09
CA GLY A 133 -6.34 26.80 27.00
C GLY A 133 -6.80 25.36 26.78
N ALA A 134 -8.09 25.12 27.02
CA ALA A 134 -8.74 23.83 27.13
C ALA A 134 -8.63 22.94 25.86
N PHE A 135 -8.33 21.65 26.07
CA PHE A 135 -8.04 20.62 25.06
C PHE A 135 -9.12 19.51 25.05
N ILE A 136 -10.34 19.80 24.58
CA ILE A 136 -11.40 18.76 24.49
C ILE A 136 -11.75 18.39 23.04
N GLY A 137 -11.49 19.25 22.06
CA GLY A 137 -11.80 19.01 20.65
C GLY A 137 -11.10 17.81 19.97
N PRO A 138 -9.77 17.61 20.11
CA PRO A 138 -9.05 16.63 19.29
C PRO A 138 -9.15 15.17 19.78
N LEU A 139 -9.54 14.93 21.03
CA LEU A 139 -9.63 13.57 21.61
C LEU A 139 -10.85 12.79 21.11
N ALA A 140 -11.98 13.49 20.91
CA ALA A 140 -13.21 12.87 20.39
C ALA A 140 -13.06 12.41 18.93
N LEU A 141 -12.37 13.20 18.10
CA LEU A 141 -12.09 12.83 16.70
C LEU A 141 -11.19 11.58 16.61
N GLN A 142 -10.21 11.45 17.51
CA GLN A 142 -9.29 10.30 17.56
C GLN A 142 -9.99 8.98 17.90
N ALA A 143 -10.96 8.99 18.82
CA ALA A 143 -11.74 7.80 19.15
C ALA A 143 -12.51 7.27 17.93
N VAL A 144 -13.09 8.17 17.13
CA VAL A 144 -13.80 7.80 15.89
C VAL A 144 -12.83 7.25 14.85
N THR A 145 -11.66 7.88 14.64
CA THR A 145 -10.67 7.38 13.66
C THR A 145 -10.13 6.00 14.03
N LEU A 146 -9.83 5.74 15.32
CA LEU A 146 -9.35 4.42 15.76
C LEU A 146 -10.41 3.32 15.61
N ILE A 147 -11.67 3.61 15.92
CA ILE A 147 -12.78 2.65 15.79
C ILE A 147 -13.07 2.33 14.33
N VAL A 148 -13.08 3.34 13.45
CA VAL A 148 -13.40 3.16 12.02
C VAL A 148 -12.32 2.36 11.27
N THR A 149 -11.07 2.34 11.75
CA THR A 149 -9.95 1.74 11.01
C THR A 149 -9.70 0.25 11.32
N ILE A 150 -10.32 -0.32 12.36
CA ILE A 150 -10.16 -1.75 12.73
C ILE A 150 -10.96 -2.69 11.80
N MET A 151 -11.87 -2.18 10.96
CA MET A 151 -12.73 -2.98 10.07
C MET A 151 -12.19 -3.15 8.64
N VAL A 152 -10.93 -3.55 8.48
CA VAL A 152 -10.47 -4.09 7.19
C VAL A 152 -9.88 -5.47 7.45
N VAL A 153 -10.71 -6.50 7.30
CA VAL A 153 -10.28 -7.91 7.33
C VAL A 153 -9.29 -8.11 6.19
N PRO A 154 -7.98 -8.35 6.46
CA PRO A 154 -6.97 -8.49 5.42
C PRO A 154 -7.03 -9.85 4.71
N GLY A 155 -8.10 -10.62 4.91
CA GLY A 155 -8.25 -11.98 4.37
C GLY A 155 -9.17 -12.11 3.14
N ILE A 156 -10.03 -11.14 2.84
CA ILE A 156 -11.12 -11.36 1.83
C ILE A 156 -10.71 -10.94 0.41
N ALA A 157 -9.64 -10.15 0.24
CA ALA A 157 -9.22 -9.65 -1.08
C ALA A 157 -8.65 -10.76 -2.00
N HIS A 158 -7.84 -11.68 -1.44
CA HIS A 158 -7.13 -12.75 -2.16
C HIS A 158 -7.99 -13.73 -2.98
N TYR A 159 -9.31 -13.61 -2.92
CA TYR A 159 -10.25 -14.56 -3.51
C TYR A 159 -10.90 -14.06 -4.80
N VAL A 160 -10.89 -12.76 -5.10
CA VAL A 160 -11.68 -12.23 -6.23
C VAL A 160 -11.14 -12.75 -7.56
N TYR A 161 -9.87 -12.49 -7.88
CA TYR A 161 -9.30 -12.97 -9.15
C TYR A 161 -9.13 -14.49 -9.19
N ARG A 162 -8.78 -15.13 -8.06
CA ARG A 162 -8.69 -16.60 -7.98
C ARG A 162 -10.05 -17.27 -8.18
N SER A 163 -11.13 -16.70 -7.66
CA SER A 163 -12.49 -17.22 -7.89
C SER A 163 -12.91 -17.06 -9.36
N MET A 164 -12.56 -15.94 -10.00
CA MET A 164 -12.78 -15.76 -11.44
C MET A 164 -12.02 -16.82 -12.24
N VAL A 165 -10.74 -17.07 -11.91
CA VAL A 165 -9.93 -18.11 -12.56
C VAL A 165 -10.52 -19.50 -12.34
N SER A 166 -10.97 -19.82 -11.12
CA SER A 166 -11.63 -21.09 -10.81
C SER A 166 -12.93 -21.28 -11.59
N GLU A 167 -13.71 -20.23 -11.84
CA GLU A 167 -14.87 -20.29 -12.74
C GLU A 167 -14.44 -20.67 -14.16
N GLY A 168 -13.37 -20.05 -14.68
CA GLY A 168 -12.80 -20.38 -15.99
C GLY A 168 -12.37 -21.83 -16.12
N ILE A 169 -11.67 -22.35 -15.11
CA ILE A 169 -11.24 -23.75 -15.06
C ILE A 169 -12.44 -24.70 -14.98
N SER A 170 -13.46 -24.36 -14.18
CA SER A 170 -14.67 -25.18 -14.05
C SER A 170 -15.44 -25.24 -15.37
N LEU A 171 -15.63 -24.10 -16.03
CA LEU A 171 -16.33 -24.02 -17.31
C LEU A 171 -15.59 -24.78 -18.42
N ALA A 172 -14.26 -24.62 -18.52
CA ALA A 172 -13.46 -25.39 -19.46
C ALA A 172 -13.41 -26.89 -19.11
N GLY A 173 -13.45 -27.21 -17.81
CA GLY A 173 -13.50 -28.58 -17.30
C GLY A 173 -14.75 -29.34 -17.72
N ALA A 174 -15.90 -28.66 -17.77
CA ALA A 174 -17.16 -29.25 -18.22
C ALA A 174 -17.12 -29.73 -19.68
N ALA A 175 -16.23 -29.16 -20.51
CA ALA A 175 -16.08 -29.54 -21.91
C ALA A 175 -15.09 -30.71 -22.14
N LYS A 176 -14.36 -31.18 -21.10
CA LYS A 176 -13.40 -32.29 -21.24
C LYS A 176 -14.06 -33.59 -21.69
N THR A 177 -15.11 -34.01 -20.98
CA THR A 177 -15.78 -35.30 -21.26
C THR A 177 -16.41 -35.32 -22.66
N PRO A 178 -17.20 -34.31 -23.08
CA PRO A 178 -17.76 -34.29 -24.43
C PRO A 178 -16.70 -34.29 -25.55
N VAL A 179 -15.58 -33.59 -25.37
CA VAL A 179 -14.47 -33.61 -26.33
C VAL A 179 -13.82 -35.00 -26.39
N GLN A 180 -13.65 -35.67 -25.24
CA GLN A 180 -13.10 -37.02 -25.18
C GLN A 180 -14.02 -38.06 -25.83
N GLU A 181 -15.33 -37.98 -25.60
CA GLU A 181 -16.32 -38.85 -26.21
C GLU A 181 -16.37 -38.66 -27.73
N TYR A 182 -16.40 -37.41 -28.20
CA TYR A 182 -16.37 -37.11 -29.64
C TYR A 182 -15.12 -37.67 -30.32
N LEU A 183 -13.95 -37.56 -29.66
CA LEU A 183 -12.72 -38.13 -30.18
C LEU A 183 -12.78 -39.66 -30.26
N LYS A 184 -13.34 -40.33 -29.25
CA LYS A 184 -13.47 -41.80 -29.22
C LYS A 184 -14.46 -42.32 -30.27
N GLU A 185 -15.57 -41.62 -30.47
CA GLU A 185 -16.62 -42.05 -31.41
C GLU A 185 -16.24 -41.77 -32.86
N ARG A 186 -15.60 -40.63 -33.13
CA ARG A 186 -15.37 -40.15 -34.50
C ARG A 186 -13.91 -40.24 -34.95
N ASN A 187 -13.01 -40.69 -34.07
CA ASN A 187 -11.56 -40.71 -34.29
C ASN A 187 -10.97 -39.36 -34.77
N ARG A 188 -11.65 -38.25 -34.44
CA ARG A 188 -11.20 -36.88 -34.73
C ARG A 188 -11.71 -35.91 -33.68
N LEU A 189 -11.01 -34.80 -33.49
CA LEU A 189 -11.48 -33.72 -32.61
C LEU A 189 -12.66 -32.95 -33.26
N PRO A 190 -13.54 -32.34 -32.44
CA PRO A 190 -14.53 -31.40 -32.95
C PRO A 190 -13.82 -30.15 -33.53
N ALA A 191 -14.40 -29.54 -34.56
CA ALA A 191 -13.80 -28.35 -35.17
C ALA A 191 -14.04 -27.09 -34.33
N LYS A 192 -15.13 -27.09 -33.56
CA LYS A 192 -15.53 -26.00 -32.66
C LYS A 192 -16.03 -26.55 -31.33
N ILE A 193 -15.85 -25.78 -30.26
CA ILE A 193 -16.26 -26.21 -28.92
C ILE A 193 -17.79 -26.28 -28.80
N GLU A 194 -18.51 -25.46 -29.55
CA GLU A 194 -19.98 -25.41 -29.61
C GLU A 194 -20.62 -26.70 -30.15
N GLU A 195 -19.85 -27.55 -30.86
CA GLU A 195 -20.35 -28.85 -31.34
C GLU A 195 -20.58 -29.85 -30.20
N VAL A 196 -19.92 -29.64 -29.06
CA VAL A 196 -19.86 -30.62 -27.96
C VAL A 196 -20.17 -30.02 -26.59
N ALA A 197 -19.95 -28.71 -26.41
CA ALA A 197 -20.23 -28.02 -25.16
C ALA A 197 -21.53 -27.21 -25.26
N GLY A 198 -22.44 -27.42 -24.30
CA GLY A 198 -23.70 -26.65 -24.23
C GLY A 198 -23.48 -25.18 -23.85
N ASN A 199 -22.65 -24.91 -22.84
CA ASN A 199 -22.31 -23.54 -22.41
C ASN A 199 -20.86 -23.22 -22.73
N THR A 200 -20.63 -22.14 -23.48
CA THR A 200 -19.29 -21.68 -23.88
C THR A 200 -18.92 -20.34 -23.25
N SER A 201 -19.75 -19.77 -22.38
CA SER A 201 -19.47 -18.52 -21.65
C SER A 201 -19.99 -18.60 -20.22
N GLY A 202 -19.42 -17.77 -19.34
CA GLY A 202 -19.77 -17.70 -17.92
C GLY A 202 -20.01 -16.27 -17.46
N LYS A 203 -19.98 -16.05 -16.14
CA LYS A 203 -20.10 -14.72 -15.54
C LYS A 203 -18.86 -13.87 -15.81
N TYR A 204 -17.67 -14.46 -15.68
CA TYR A 204 -16.39 -13.78 -15.95
C TYR A 204 -15.70 -14.28 -17.23
N VAL A 205 -16.05 -15.48 -17.70
CA VAL A 205 -15.54 -16.04 -18.96
C VAL A 205 -16.37 -15.49 -20.12
N GLY A 206 -15.71 -14.82 -21.06
CA GLY A 206 -16.37 -14.29 -22.26
C GLY A 206 -16.65 -15.37 -23.29
N ARG A 207 -15.71 -16.31 -23.49
CA ARG A 207 -15.88 -17.46 -24.39
C ARG A 207 -14.92 -18.60 -24.09
N LEU A 208 -15.30 -19.81 -24.50
CA LEU A 208 -14.44 -20.97 -24.65
C LEU A 208 -14.01 -21.09 -26.12
N VAL A 209 -12.79 -21.56 -26.34
CA VAL A 209 -12.25 -21.87 -27.66
C VAL A 209 -11.63 -23.26 -27.61
N LEU A 210 -11.88 -24.07 -28.64
CA LEU A 210 -11.16 -25.32 -28.87
C LEU A 210 -10.07 -25.07 -29.90
N GLU A 211 -8.84 -25.39 -29.56
CA GLU A 211 -7.70 -25.32 -30.47
C GLU A 211 -7.54 -26.64 -31.24
N ALA A 212 -6.81 -26.60 -32.36
CA ALA A 212 -6.65 -27.74 -33.26
C ALA A 212 -5.96 -28.96 -32.60
N ASP A 213 -5.15 -28.74 -31.57
CA ASP A 213 -4.51 -29.78 -30.78
C ASP A 213 -5.47 -30.44 -29.76
N GLY A 214 -6.65 -29.86 -29.55
CA GLY A 214 -7.66 -30.26 -28.57
C GLY A 214 -7.59 -29.47 -27.26
N THR A 215 -6.73 -28.44 -27.19
CA THR A 215 -6.65 -27.57 -26.02
C THR A 215 -7.92 -26.74 -25.88
N ILE A 216 -8.51 -26.78 -24.69
CA ILE A 216 -9.69 -25.99 -24.34
C ILE A 216 -9.22 -24.72 -23.63
N ARG A 217 -9.45 -23.57 -24.23
CA ARG A 217 -9.06 -22.26 -23.71
C ARG A 217 -10.29 -21.49 -23.23
N ALA A 218 -10.32 -21.10 -21.96
CA ALA A 218 -11.28 -20.15 -21.42
C ALA A 218 -10.71 -18.74 -21.44
N ILE A 219 -11.34 -17.83 -22.18
CA ILE A 219 -10.93 -16.43 -22.32
C ILE A 219 -11.83 -15.56 -21.46
N PHE A 220 -11.25 -14.79 -20.55
CA PHE A 220 -12.01 -13.89 -19.69
C PHE A 220 -12.52 -12.68 -20.47
N GLY A 221 -13.78 -12.31 -20.21
CA GLY A 221 -14.40 -11.12 -20.79
C GLY A 221 -14.24 -9.89 -19.90
N GLU A 222 -14.88 -8.79 -20.28
CA GLU A 222 -14.81 -7.50 -19.57
C GLU A 222 -15.16 -7.57 -18.08
N ARG A 223 -16.12 -8.44 -17.70
CA ARG A 223 -16.47 -8.67 -16.29
C ARG A 223 -15.34 -9.27 -15.46
N GLY A 224 -14.35 -9.89 -16.11
CA GLY A 224 -13.10 -10.37 -15.51
C GLY A 224 -12.15 -9.25 -15.10
N LYS A 225 -12.47 -7.97 -15.37
CA LYS A 225 -11.67 -6.80 -14.99
C LYS A 225 -10.24 -6.91 -15.51
N LYS A 226 -9.25 -6.95 -14.61
CA LYS A 226 -7.83 -7.15 -14.95
C LYS A 226 -7.58 -8.48 -15.67
N LEU A 227 -8.47 -9.47 -15.58
CA LEU A 227 -8.32 -10.71 -16.34
C LEU A 227 -8.82 -10.58 -17.79
N SER A 228 -9.53 -9.51 -18.18
CA SER A 228 -10.13 -9.37 -19.52
C SER A 228 -9.08 -9.62 -20.62
N GLY A 229 -9.44 -10.47 -21.58
CA GLY A 229 -8.56 -10.88 -22.69
C GLY A 229 -7.52 -11.93 -22.33
N ARG A 230 -7.21 -12.15 -21.05
CA ARG A 230 -6.32 -13.24 -20.60
C ARG A 230 -7.06 -14.58 -20.60
N SER A 231 -6.31 -15.68 -20.50
CA SER A 231 -6.91 -17.01 -20.62
C SER A 231 -6.33 -18.07 -19.69
N VAL A 232 -7.13 -19.08 -19.38
CA VAL A 232 -6.68 -20.34 -18.76
C VAL A 232 -6.97 -21.49 -19.72
N MET A 233 -6.07 -22.46 -19.77
CA MET A 233 -6.03 -23.51 -20.79
C MET A 233 -6.00 -24.89 -20.14
N LEU A 234 -6.73 -25.82 -20.73
CA LEU A 234 -6.67 -27.24 -20.42
C LEU A 234 -6.17 -27.97 -21.66
N THR A 235 -4.93 -28.42 -21.61
CA THR A 235 -4.26 -29.11 -22.72
C THR A 235 -4.39 -30.62 -22.53
N PRO A 236 -4.89 -31.35 -23.53
CA PRO A 236 -4.99 -32.80 -23.45
C PRO A 236 -3.61 -33.44 -23.66
N VAL A 237 -3.26 -34.40 -22.82
CA VAL A 237 -2.15 -35.33 -23.05
C VAL A 237 -2.71 -36.55 -23.74
N LYS A 238 -2.21 -36.83 -24.95
CA LYS A 238 -2.66 -37.96 -25.77
C LYS A 238 -1.66 -39.11 -25.68
N LYS A 239 -2.17 -40.32 -25.54
CA LYS A 239 -1.42 -41.58 -25.63
C LYS A 239 -2.20 -42.53 -26.53
N ASP A 240 -1.53 -43.08 -27.54
CA ASP A 240 -2.14 -43.98 -28.52
C ASP A 240 -3.41 -43.41 -29.18
N GLY A 241 -3.39 -42.11 -29.51
CA GLY A 241 -4.51 -41.39 -30.12
C GLY A 241 -5.65 -40.99 -29.17
N ASN A 242 -5.62 -41.45 -27.90
CA ASN A 242 -6.63 -41.17 -26.89
C ASN A 242 -6.15 -40.14 -25.87
N ILE A 243 -7.07 -39.32 -25.34
CA ILE A 243 -6.76 -38.36 -24.26
C ILE A 243 -6.74 -39.10 -22.93
N VAL A 244 -5.58 -39.14 -22.28
CA VAL A 244 -5.37 -39.83 -20.98
C VAL A 244 -5.36 -38.87 -19.80
N GLU A 245 -4.95 -37.62 -20.01
CA GLU A 245 -4.83 -36.61 -18.96
C GLU A 245 -5.11 -35.22 -19.52
N TRP A 246 -5.47 -34.28 -18.64
CA TRP A 246 -5.61 -32.86 -18.97
C TRP A 246 -4.73 -32.03 -18.05
N VAL A 247 -3.79 -31.30 -18.63
CA VAL A 247 -2.88 -30.41 -17.90
C VAL A 247 -3.44 -28.99 -17.95
N CYS A 248 -3.58 -28.36 -16.78
CA CYS A 248 -4.04 -26.98 -16.68
C CYS A 248 -2.84 -26.02 -16.70
N ARG A 249 -2.89 -24.99 -17.55
CA ARG A 249 -1.86 -23.94 -17.64
C ARG A 249 -2.48 -22.60 -18.01
N SER A 250 -1.70 -21.53 -17.90
CA SER A 250 -2.01 -20.24 -18.50
C SER A 250 -0.73 -19.62 -19.05
N ALA A 251 -0.82 -19.01 -20.23
CA ALA A 251 0.28 -18.23 -20.82
C ALA A 251 0.26 -16.76 -20.36
N ASP A 252 -0.93 -16.24 -20.03
CA ASP A 252 -1.17 -14.80 -19.88
C ASP A 252 -1.41 -14.39 -18.42
N LEU A 253 -1.52 -15.36 -17.51
CA LEU A 253 -1.77 -15.15 -16.08
C LEU A 253 -0.54 -15.44 -15.23
N PRO A 254 -0.24 -14.61 -14.22
CA PRO A 254 0.76 -14.91 -13.22
C PRO A 254 0.43 -16.19 -12.45
N ALA A 255 1.44 -17.00 -12.12
CA ALA A 255 1.27 -18.23 -11.33
C ALA A 255 0.60 -17.98 -9.96
N THR A 256 0.78 -16.78 -9.38
CA THR A 256 0.13 -16.36 -8.13
C THR A 256 -1.39 -16.27 -8.23
N CYS A 257 -1.93 -16.04 -9.43
CA CYS A 257 -3.36 -16.02 -9.75
C CYS A 257 -3.94 -17.43 -9.99
N LEU A 258 -3.09 -18.42 -10.25
CA LEU A 258 -3.50 -19.79 -10.56
C LEU A 258 -3.61 -20.64 -9.28
N PRO A 259 -4.58 -21.56 -9.20
CA PRO A 259 -4.60 -22.61 -8.19
C PRO A 259 -3.41 -23.56 -8.40
N ALA A 260 -3.05 -24.31 -7.36
CA ALA A 260 -1.89 -25.22 -7.41
C ALA A 260 -1.98 -26.26 -8.54
N SER A 261 -3.19 -26.68 -8.93
CA SER A 261 -3.43 -27.61 -10.03
C SER A 261 -3.13 -27.06 -11.43
N CYS A 262 -2.95 -25.74 -11.56
CA CYS A 262 -2.69 -25.05 -12.82
C CYS A 262 -1.33 -24.34 -12.84
N ARG A 263 -0.47 -24.60 -11.85
CA ARG A 263 0.90 -24.07 -11.76
C ARG A 263 1.91 -25.05 -12.32
#